data_AF-A0A915B9N8-F1
#
_entry.id   AF-A0A915B9N8-F1
#
_cell.length_a   1.000
_cell.length_b   1.000
_cell.length_c   1.000
_cell.angle_alpha   90.00
_cell.angle_beta   90.00
_cell.angle_gamma   90.00
#
_symmetry.space_group_name_H-M   'P 1'
#
loop_
_entity.id
_entity.type
_entity.pdbx_description
1 polymer ?
#
loop_
_entity_poly.entity_id
_entity_poly.type
_entity_poly.pdbx_seq_one_letter_code
_entity_poly.pdbx_strand_id
1 'polypeptide(L)'
;CPAGTYSGKGAKECAPCPAGYFSTKGSSQCGKCPLSQFSGPRAARCIDRPKCTENDYYPTIEPCIDGKTRTVYKKVQPNICRDDIPGSVKVGFR
;
A
#
# COMPACT_ATOMS: atom_id res chain seq x y z
N CYS A 1 13.50 -10.50 18.47
CA CYS A 1 12.33 -10.68 17.60
C CYS A 1 12.72 -11.14 16.21
N PRO A 2 12.00 -12.10 15.60
CA PRO A 2 12.19 -12.44 14.20
C PRO A 2 11.88 -11.24 13.29
N ALA A 3 12.39 -11.27 12.04
CA ALA A 3 12.11 -10.21 11.07
C ALA A 3 10.60 -10.08 10.81
N GLY A 4 10.13 -8.86 10.58
CA GLY A 4 8.70 -8.53 10.52
C GLY A 4 8.02 -8.39 11.89
N THR A 5 8.77 -8.55 12.98
CA THR A 5 8.29 -8.24 14.34
C THR A 5 9.29 -7.37 15.09
N TYR A 6 8.83 -6.68 16.12
CA TYR A 6 9.66 -5.82 16.95
C TYR A 6 9.36 -6.02 18.45
N SER A 7 10.32 -5.69 19.30
CA SER A 7 10.14 -5.67 20.76
C SER A 7 10.68 -4.37 21.31
N GLY A 8 9.78 -3.47 21.71
CA GLY A 8 10.15 -2.24 22.39
C GLY A 8 10.79 -2.49 23.75
N LYS A 9 11.28 -1.42 24.39
CA LYS A 9 11.86 -1.49 25.74
C LYS A 9 10.82 -2.05 26.72
N GLY A 10 11.18 -3.14 27.42
CA GLY A 10 10.31 -3.79 28.40
C GLY A 10 9.23 -4.71 27.80
N ALA A 11 9.19 -4.89 26.48
CA ALA A 11 8.28 -5.86 25.87
C ALA A 11 8.75 -7.29 26.15
N LYS A 12 7.83 -8.14 26.59
CA LYS A 12 8.06 -9.57 26.85
C LYS A 12 7.86 -10.43 25.60
N GLU A 13 7.18 -9.87 24.60
CA GLU A 13 6.82 -10.53 23.36
C GLU A 13 7.08 -9.63 22.15
N CYS A 14 7.18 -10.27 20.99
CA CYS A 14 7.40 -9.59 19.72
C CYS A 14 6.07 -9.22 19.06
N ALA A 15 5.83 -7.94 18.87
CA ALA A 15 4.66 -7.44 18.14
C ALA A 15 4.93 -7.44 16.62
N PRO A 16 3.95 -7.81 15.78
CA PRO A 16 4.10 -7.73 14.33
C PRO A 16 4.14 -6.28 13.83
N CYS A 17 4.94 -6.03 12.79
CA CYS A 17 4.86 -4.77 12.09
C CYS A 17 3.55 -4.68 11.28
N PRO A 18 2.82 -3.56 11.36
CA PRO A 18 1.64 -3.35 10.54
C PRO A 18 2.02 -3.23 9.05
N ALA A 19 1.04 -3.35 8.17
CA ALA A 19 1.25 -3.12 6.73
C ALA A 19 1.83 -1.71 6.48
N GLY A 20 2.71 -1.59 5.49
CA GLY A 20 3.47 -0.37 5.22
C GLY A 20 4.65 -0.14 6.16
N TYR A 21 4.92 -1.08 7.08
CA TYR A 21 6.11 -1.09 7.93
C TYR A 21 6.87 -2.41 7.82
N PHE A 22 8.15 -2.39 8.19
CA PHE A 22 9.03 -3.55 8.19
C PHE A 22 9.92 -3.57 9.43
N SER A 23 10.52 -4.72 9.73
CA SER A 23 11.60 -4.80 10.71
C SER A 23 12.59 -5.90 10.37
N THR A 24 13.85 -5.66 10.67
CA THR A 24 14.89 -6.68 10.58
C THR A 24 14.91 -7.53 11.85
N LYS A 25 15.63 -8.65 11.84
CA LYS A 25 15.77 -9.49 13.02
C LYS A 25 16.39 -8.67 14.17
N GLY A 26 15.73 -8.69 15.33
CA GLY A 26 16.20 -7.98 16.52
C GLY A 26 15.80 -6.51 16.61
N SER A 27 15.01 -5.96 15.68
CA SER A 27 14.57 -4.56 15.79
C SER A 27 13.74 -4.30 17.05
N SER A 28 13.97 -3.13 17.66
CA SER A 28 13.19 -2.62 18.78
C SER A 28 11.93 -1.84 18.36
N GLN A 29 11.81 -1.53 17.07
CA GLN A 29 10.68 -0.83 16.46
C GLN A 29 10.53 -1.22 14.99
N CYS A 30 9.37 -0.94 14.40
CA CYS A 30 9.19 -1.06 12.96
C CYS A 30 9.64 0.21 12.22
N GLY A 31 10.30 0.04 11.08
CA GLY A 31 10.58 1.11 10.13
C GLY A 31 9.42 1.30 9.15
N LYS A 32 9.10 2.55 8.79
CA LYS A 32 8.08 2.86 7.79
C LYS A 32 8.65 2.64 6.38
N CYS A 33 7.86 2.05 5.49
CA CYS A 33 8.26 1.97 4.08
C CYS A 33 8.24 3.35 3.43
N PRO A 34 9.25 3.66 2.58
CA PRO A 34 9.20 4.82 1.69
C PRO A 34 7.92 4.84 0.85
N LEU A 35 7.51 6.02 0.37
CA LEU A 35 6.31 6.14 -0.48
C LEU A 35 6.44 5.32 -1.78
N SER A 36 7.67 5.14 -2.28
CA SER A 36 7.96 4.31 -3.45
C SER A 36 7.82 2.81 -3.23
N GLN A 37 7.67 2.37 -1.97
CA GLN A 37 7.66 0.97 -1.57
C GLN A 37 6.43 0.65 -0.73
N PHE A 38 6.18 -0.63 -0.55
CA PHE A 38 5.12 -1.14 0.31
C PHE A 38 5.57 -2.39 1.05
N SER A 39 4.78 -2.80 2.03
CA SER A 39 4.94 -4.08 2.69
C SER A 39 3.58 -4.59 3.17
N GLY A 40 3.41 -5.91 3.14
CA GLY A 40 2.34 -6.56 3.90
C GLY A 40 2.61 -6.50 5.41
N PRO A 41 1.65 -6.93 6.24
CA PRO A 41 1.89 -7.11 7.66
C PRO A 41 3.01 -8.13 7.89
N ARG A 42 3.77 -7.98 8.98
CA ARG A 42 4.88 -8.86 9.37
C ARG A 42 5.99 -8.99 8.30
N ALA A 43 6.28 -7.91 7.58
CA ALA A 43 7.31 -7.92 6.55
C ALA A 43 8.72 -7.68 7.08
N ALA A 44 9.68 -8.45 6.58
CA ALA A 44 11.10 -8.26 6.88
C ALA A 44 11.75 -7.07 6.15
N ARG A 45 11.13 -6.64 5.04
CA ARG A 45 11.59 -5.55 4.19
C ARG A 45 10.43 -4.95 3.42
N CYS A 46 10.64 -3.74 2.92
CA CYS A 46 9.78 -3.13 1.92
C CYS A 46 10.12 -3.65 0.53
N ILE A 47 9.14 -3.62 -0.37
CA ILE A 47 9.28 -4.00 -1.78
C ILE A 47 8.78 -2.85 -2.66
N ASP A 48 9.38 -2.70 -3.84
CA ASP A 48 9.05 -1.60 -4.75
C ASP A 48 7.60 -1.69 -5.24
N ARG A 49 6.94 -0.54 -5.26
CA ARG A 49 5.60 -0.42 -5.83
C ARG A 49 5.70 -0.47 -7.36
N PRO A 50 5.00 -1.41 -8.03
CA PRO A 50 4.96 -1.44 -9.48
C PRO A 50 4.15 -0.25 -10.03
N LYS A 51 4.26 -0.03 -11.34
CA LYS A 51 3.39 0.91 -12.05
C LYS A 51 1.94 0.42 -11.98
N CYS A 52 0.98 1.34 -11.90
CA CYS A 52 -0.41 0.93 -11.97
C CYS A 52 -0.74 0.40 -13.38
N THR A 53 -1.53 -0.66 -13.40
CA THR A 53 -2.15 -1.29 -14.57
C THR A 53 -3.66 -1.11 -14.48
N GLU A 54 -4.40 -1.45 -15.54
CA GLU A 54 -5.87 -1.37 -15.51
C GLU A 54 -6.48 -2.24 -14.39
N ASN A 55 -5.83 -3.37 -14.06
CA ASN A 55 -6.27 -4.28 -13.00
C ASN A 55 -6.10 -3.72 -11.58
N ASP A 56 -5.34 -2.64 -11.42
CA ASP A 56 -5.18 -1.96 -10.13
C ASP A 56 -6.34 -0.98 -9.83
N TYR A 57 -7.31 -0.90 -10.73
CA TYR A 57 -8.49 -0.05 -10.61
C TYR A 57 -9.78 -0.87 -10.75
N TYR A 58 -10.85 -0.35 -10.15
CA TYR A 58 -12.21 -0.86 -10.34
C TYR A 58 -13.15 0.29 -10.67
N PRO A 59 -14.14 0.08 -11.58
CA PRO A 59 -15.12 1.10 -11.91
C PRO A 59 -16.10 1.28 -10.74
N THR A 60 -16.39 2.53 -10.42
CA THR A 60 -17.45 2.93 -9.48
C THR A 60 -18.37 3.90 -10.20
N ILE A 61 -19.67 3.68 -10.11
CA ILE A 61 -20.66 4.61 -10.66
C ILE A 61 -20.94 5.66 -9.59
N GLU A 62 -20.68 6.92 -9.90
CA GLU A 62 -21.07 8.03 -9.03
C GLU A 62 -22.54 8.41 -9.26
N PRO A 63 -23.20 9.00 -8.25
CA PRO A 63 -24.57 9.47 -8.38
C PRO A 63 -24.71 10.42 -9.58
N CYS A 64 -25.86 10.36 -10.24
CA CYS A 64 -26.15 11.17 -11.42
C CYS A 64 -26.07 12.67 -11.08
N ILE A 65 -25.34 13.41 -11.90
CA ILE A 65 -25.35 14.88 -11.89
C ILE A 65 -25.82 15.31 -13.28
N ASP A 66 -26.85 16.14 -13.35
CA ASP A 66 -27.44 16.66 -14.60
C ASP A 66 -27.83 15.58 -15.63
N GLY A 67 -28.40 14.47 -15.15
CA GLY A 67 -28.89 13.39 -16.01
C GLY A 67 -27.79 12.52 -16.65
N LYS A 68 -26.52 12.73 -16.28
CA LYS A 68 -25.39 11.90 -16.74
C LYS A 68 -24.82 11.09 -15.57
N THR A 69 -24.66 9.79 -15.80
CA THR A 69 -23.87 8.92 -14.91
C THR A 69 -22.39 9.12 -15.21
N ARG A 70 -21.57 9.27 -14.17
CA ARG A 70 -20.11 9.34 -14.30
C ARG A 70 -19.51 8.05 -13.77
N THR A 71 -18.80 7.31 -14.62
CA THR A 71 -18.00 6.17 -14.17
C THR A 71 -16.64 6.69 -13.73
N VAL A 72 -16.31 6.48 -12.46
CA VAL A 72 -15.01 6.83 -11.88
C VAL A 72 -14.22 5.57 -11.59
N TYR A 73 -12.94 5.58 -11.92
CA TYR A 73 -12.06 4.46 -11.62
C TYR A 73 -11.35 4.71 -10.29
N LYS A 74 -11.60 3.85 -9.31
CA LYS A 74 -10.98 3.92 -7.98
C LYS A 74 -9.88 2.86 -7.88
N LYS A 75 -8.78 3.18 -7.20
CA LYS A 75 -7.68 2.24 -6.95
C LYS A 75 -8.15 1.15 -5.99
N VAL A 76 -7.80 -0.11 -6.28
CA VAL A 76 -8.02 -1.23 -5.37
C VAL A 76 -7.25 -0.99 -4.06
N GLN A 77 -7.88 -1.27 -2.92
CA GLN A 77 -7.23 -1.19 -1.61
C GLN A 77 -6.67 -2.55 -1.18
N PRO A 78 -5.46 -2.60 -0.59
CA PRO A 78 -4.56 -1.47 -0.34
C PRO A 78 -3.97 -0.92 -1.64
N ASN A 79 -3.82 0.41 -1.72
CA ASN A 79 -3.18 1.04 -2.87
C ASN A 79 -1.70 0.65 -2.90
N ILE A 80 -1.35 -0.31 -3.76
CA ILE A 80 0.00 -0.86 -3.89
C ILE A 80 0.77 -0.19 -5.02
N CYS A 81 0.13 0.13 -6.14
CA CYS A 81 0.82 0.63 -7.32
C CYS A 81 1.11 2.16 -7.27
N ARG A 82 1.99 2.61 -8.18
CA ARG A 82 2.34 4.02 -8.39
C ARG A 82 1.85 4.53 -9.74
N ASP A 83 1.21 5.70 -9.72
CA ASP A 83 0.68 6.42 -10.89
C ASP A 83 1.54 7.62 -11.33
N ASP A 84 2.56 7.94 -10.55
CA ASP A 84 3.53 9.00 -10.80
C ASP A 84 4.77 8.52 -11.57
N ILE A 85 4.80 7.26 -12.02
CA ILE A 85 5.92 6.69 -12.80
C ILE A 85 5.58 6.50 -14.28
N PRO A 86 6.58 6.60 -15.19
CA PRO A 86 6.37 6.43 -16.62
C PRO A 86 5.68 5.12 -16.99
N GLY A 87 4.70 5.20 -17.88
CA GLY A 87 3.95 4.04 -18.36
C GLY A 87 2.94 3.48 -17.35
N SER A 88 2.71 4.15 -16.21
CA SER A 88 1.55 3.85 -15.37
C SER A 88 0.27 4.20 -16.11
N VAL A 89 -0.69 3.29 -16.02
CA VAL A 89 -2.06 3.55 -16.46
C VAL A 89 -2.63 4.69 -15.63
N LYS A 90 -3.15 5.70 -16.33
CA LYS A 90 -3.92 6.81 -15.75
C LYS A 90 -5.34 6.65 -16.27
N VAL A 91 -6.18 5.95 -15.53
CA VAL A 91 -7.58 5.77 -15.93
C VAL A 91 -8.26 7.12 -15.78
N GLY A 92 -8.40 7.82 -16.91
CA GLY A 92 -8.96 9.16 -16.97
C GLY A 92 -10.48 9.12 -16.85
N PHE A 93 -11.00 10.00 -16.01
CA PHE A 93 -12.40 10.44 -16.04
C PHE A 93 -12.66 11.09 -17.41
N ARG A 94 -13.06 10.29 -18.41
CA ARG A 94 -13.66 10.82 -19.66
C ARG A 94 -15.17 10.83 -19.51
#